data_AF-A0A7C4DGU4-F1
#
_entry.id   AF-A0A7C4DGU4-F1
#
_cell.length_a   1.000
_cell.length_b   1.000
_cell.length_c   1.000
_cell.angle_alpha   90.00
_cell.angle_beta   90.00
_cell.angle_gamma   90.00
#
_symmetry.space_group_name_H-M   'P 1'
#
loop_
_entity.id
_entity.type
_entity.pdbx_description
1 polymer ?
#
loop_
_entity_poly.entity_id
_entity_poly.type
_entity_poly.pdbx_seq_one_letter_code
_entity_poly.pdbx_strand_id
1 'polypeptide(L)'
;MSNPLRYNIADARLTMMGDIVRENLGPDKVHTFNLRHQEVMDFYGIELSGGFVGSIAAAVNGRSNLGCFRSKQLRQAVVLAAALPAAAVALNGFAAAKNIPKEHETKDLLNKYKRANDRTAGQVMAEVLQITTEHLETGEEVIIESAITEGVRVKPGVEPGGNPTIAVGTLFGKEKHARLYGRGVGPEVTMLSMGSDVIDGTTKSVKGLHSSLTALFITESGVKRHLPDIYVERWMAGAYFPEFNPRHTDIREEAEVIAEAYGMKDFSKLTAFFLDRPRHHPAMDQLNALGVA
;
A
#
# COMPACT_ATOMS: atom_id res chain seq x y z
N MET A 1 17.96 5.10 24.83
CA MET A 1 16.66 5.41 25.44
C MET A 1 15.91 4.10 25.53
N SER A 2 15.51 3.65 26.73
CA SER A 2 14.64 2.49 26.87
C SER A 2 13.30 2.84 26.21
N ASN A 3 12.85 2.10 25.20
CA ASN A 3 11.50 2.27 24.70
C ASN A 3 10.53 2.02 25.85
N PRO A 4 9.51 2.88 26.07
CA PRO A 4 8.46 2.56 27.03
C PRO A 4 7.75 1.27 26.60
N LEU A 5 7.40 0.40 27.55
CA LEU A 5 6.79 -0.92 27.27
C LEU A 5 5.44 -0.84 26.53
N ARG A 6 4.76 0.31 26.54
CA ARG A 6 3.60 0.54 25.69
C ARG A 6 3.49 2.01 25.36
N TYR A 7 3.46 2.33 24.07
CA TYR A 7 3.25 3.68 23.57
C TYR A 7 2.55 3.64 22.22
N ASN A 8 1.87 4.75 21.90
CA ASN A 8 1.35 4.93 20.56
C ASN A 8 2.46 5.49 19.67
N ILE A 9 2.82 4.76 18.62
CA ILE A 9 3.86 5.19 17.68
C ILE A 9 3.52 6.53 17.01
N ALA A 10 2.24 6.91 16.93
CA ALA A 10 1.84 8.20 16.39
C ALA A 10 2.27 9.38 17.28
N ASP A 11 2.55 9.15 18.56
CA ASP A 11 3.04 10.17 19.50
C ASP A 11 4.56 10.36 19.39
N ALA A 12 5.25 9.41 18.76
CA ALA A 12 6.68 9.47 18.50
C ALA A 12 6.94 9.89 17.04
N ARG A 13 7.62 11.02 16.84
CA ARG A 13 8.06 11.39 15.49
C ARG A 13 9.11 10.38 15.03
N LEU A 14 8.78 9.60 14.00
CA LEU A 14 9.75 8.72 13.36
C LEU A 14 10.93 9.54 12.86
N THR A 15 12.11 9.20 13.34
CA THR A 15 13.38 9.73 12.87
C THR A 15 14.09 8.62 12.13
N MET A 16 14.39 8.87 10.86
CA MET A 16 15.12 7.91 10.05
C MET A 16 16.60 8.01 10.42
N MET A 17 17.18 6.91 10.88
CA MET A 17 18.58 6.83 11.31
C MET A 17 19.44 6.39 10.13
N GLY A 18 20.61 7.01 9.94
CA GLY A 18 21.57 6.70 8.87
C GLY A 18 21.84 7.85 7.91
N ASP A 19 22.87 7.69 7.07
CA ASP A 19 23.24 8.68 6.05
C ASP A 19 22.27 8.61 4.86
N ILE A 20 21.20 9.39 4.94
CA ILE A 20 20.26 9.54 3.84
C ILE A 20 20.92 10.44 2.80
N VAL A 21 21.64 9.83 1.87
CA VAL A 21 22.14 10.56 0.70
C VAL A 21 20.92 10.95 -0.13
N ARG A 22 20.60 12.25 -0.11
CA ARG A 22 19.54 12.84 -0.93
C ARG A 22 20.17 13.41 -2.18
N GLU A 23 19.90 12.79 -3.31
CA GLU A 23 20.29 13.30 -4.61
C GLU A 23 19.17 14.17 -5.18
N ASN A 24 19.51 15.38 -5.62
CA ASN A 24 18.56 16.23 -6.33
C ASN A 24 18.20 15.59 -7.69
N LEU A 25 16.93 15.62 -8.06
CA LEU A 25 16.49 15.30 -9.41
C LEU A 25 16.91 16.46 -10.33
N GLY A 26 18.02 16.29 -11.02
CA GLY A 26 18.47 17.26 -12.02
C GLY A 26 17.43 17.48 -13.13
N PRO A 27 17.50 18.61 -13.85
CA PRO A 27 16.51 18.99 -14.88
C PRO A 27 16.23 17.88 -15.90
N ASP A 28 17.26 17.16 -16.35
CA ASP A 28 17.11 16.07 -17.33
C ASP A 28 16.28 14.90 -16.79
N LYS A 29 16.45 14.55 -15.51
CA LYS A 29 15.67 13.48 -14.87
C LYS A 29 14.20 13.88 -14.75
N VAL A 30 13.94 15.14 -14.39
CA VAL A 30 12.59 15.71 -14.30
C VAL A 30 11.92 15.73 -15.67
N HIS A 31 12.60 16.27 -16.67
CA HIS A 31 12.10 16.32 -18.05
C HIS A 31 11.80 14.92 -18.59
N THR A 32 12.72 13.97 -18.42
CA THR A 32 12.53 12.57 -18.83
C THR A 32 11.34 11.92 -18.11
N PHE A 33 11.12 12.25 -16.84
CA PHE A 33 9.97 11.74 -16.09
C PHE A 33 8.65 12.29 -16.66
N ASN A 34 8.56 13.60 -16.88
CA ASN A 34 7.36 14.22 -17.45
C ASN A 34 7.06 13.68 -18.85
N LEU A 35 8.07 13.58 -19.72
CA LEU A 35 7.91 13.04 -21.07
C LEU A 35 7.39 11.59 -21.05
N ARG A 36 7.92 10.75 -20.15
CA ARG A 36 7.51 9.34 -20.06
C ARG A 36 6.08 9.14 -19.54
N HIS A 37 5.57 10.09 -18.76
CA HIS A 37 4.22 10.03 -18.19
C HIS A 37 3.32 11.12 -18.77
N GLN A 38 3.65 11.66 -19.93
CA GLN A 38 3.02 12.86 -20.49
C GLN A 38 1.51 12.72 -20.54
N GLU A 39 0.99 11.60 -21.03
CA GLU A 39 -0.45 11.36 -21.13
C GLU A 39 -1.17 11.50 -19.78
N VAL A 40 -0.56 11.01 -18.69
CA VAL A 40 -1.11 11.14 -17.33
C VAL A 40 -0.98 12.58 -16.84
N MET A 41 0.18 13.20 -17.08
CA MET A 41 0.48 14.57 -16.66
C MET A 41 -0.48 15.57 -17.32
N ASP A 42 -0.66 15.47 -18.64
CA ASP A 42 -1.53 16.30 -19.45
C ASP A 42 -3.01 16.10 -19.07
N PHE A 43 -3.43 14.85 -18.82
CA PHE A 43 -4.80 14.55 -18.37
C PHE A 43 -5.18 15.27 -17.07
N TYR A 44 -4.27 15.33 -16.11
CA TYR A 44 -4.49 16.03 -14.84
C TYR A 44 -4.05 17.50 -14.85
N GLY A 45 -3.41 17.97 -15.93
CA GLY A 45 -2.84 19.31 -16.00
C GLY A 45 -1.75 19.56 -14.96
N ILE A 46 -0.91 18.56 -14.69
CA ILE A 46 0.17 18.62 -13.70
C ILE A 46 1.52 18.32 -14.35
N GLU A 47 2.60 18.76 -13.71
CA GLU A 47 3.96 18.37 -14.09
C GLU A 47 4.83 18.17 -12.84
N LEU A 48 5.84 17.29 -12.93
CA LEU A 48 6.89 17.25 -11.92
C LEU A 48 7.80 18.46 -12.13
N SER A 49 7.92 19.32 -11.12
CA SER A 49 8.80 20.50 -11.16
C SER A 49 10.21 20.23 -10.61
N GLY A 50 10.37 19.21 -9.78
CA GLY A 50 11.64 18.86 -9.14
C GLY A 50 11.45 17.89 -7.97
N GLY A 51 12.54 17.49 -7.32
CA GLY A 51 12.47 16.63 -6.14
C GLY A 51 13.81 16.04 -5.74
N PHE A 52 13.80 15.18 -4.73
CA PHE A 52 14.99 14.47 -4.25
C PHE A 52 14.72 12.98 -4.24
N VAL A 53 15.75 12.19 -4.56
CA VAL A 53 15.75 10.73 -4.38
C VAL A 53 16.68 10.43 -3.21
N GLY A 54 16.17 9.70 -2.22
CA GLY A 54 16.96 9.20 -1.10
C GLY A 54 16.85 7.69 -1.02
N SER A 55 17.96 7.00 -0.76
CA SER A 55 17.93 5.57 -0.45
C SER A 55 17.70 5.38 1.05
N ILE A 56 16.69 4.57 1.39
CA ILE A 56 16.35 4.23 2.79
C ILE A 56 17.15 3.01 3.27
N ALA A 57 17.70 2.22 2.34
CA ALA A 57 18.56 1.07 2.65
C ALA A 57 19.62 0.88 1.54
N ALA A 58 20.88 0.67 1.93
CA ALA A 58 21.95 0.36 0.98
C ALA A 58 21.88 -1.09 0.46
N ALA A 59 21.14 -1.97 1.14
CA ALA A 59 21.00 -3.37 0.77
C ALA A 59 20.04 -3.50 -0.43
N VAL A 60 20.60 -3.72 -1.61
CA VAL A 60 19.84 -4.08 -2.81
C VAL A 60 19.59 -5.59 -2.78
N ASN A 61 18.32 -6.01 -2.81
CA ASN A 61 17.99 -7.41 -3.00
C ASN A 61 18.30 -7.82 -4.45
N GLY A 62 19.40 -8.55 -4.66
CA GLY A 62 19.82 -9.06 -5.96
C GLY A 62 18.91 -10.17 -6.54
N ARG A 63 17.90 -10.64 -5.79
CA ARG A 63 16.91 -11.64 -6.23
C ARG A 63 15.57 -10.99 -6.63
N SER A 64 15.60 -9.73 -7.04
CA SER A 64 14.39 -9.01 -7.43
C SER A 64 13.69 -9.68 -8.62
N ASN A 65 12.39 -9.97 -8.47
CA ASN A 65 11.52 -10.45 -9.54
C ASN A 65 10.83 -9.31 -10.30
N LEU A 66 11.36 -8.07 -10.23
CA LEU A 66 10.86 -6.92 -11.02
C LEU A 66 10.87 -7.17 -12.54
N GLY A 67 11.43 -8.29 -13.00
CA GLY A 67 11.29 -8.80 -14.38
C GLY A 67 9.84 -8.98 -14.84
N CYS A 68 8.86 -9.06 -13.93
CA CYS A 68 7.44 -8.97 -14.29
C CYS A 68 7.10 -7.62 -14.96
N PHE A 69 7.80 -6.54 -14.59
CA PHE A 69 7.73 -5.24 -15.25
C PHE A 69 8.92 -5.10 -16.20
N ARG A 70 8.82 -5.68 -17.40
CA ARG A 70 9.88 -5.56 -18.42
C ARG A 70 10.16 -4.08 -18.77
N SER A 71 9.10 -3.28 -18.89
CA SER A 71 9.16 -1.85 -19.21
C SER A 71 9.53 -0.96 -18.02
N LYS A 72 10.46 -0.02 -18.24
CA LYS A 72 10.77 1.05 -17.27
C LYS A 72 9.57 1.99 -17.07
N GLN A 73 8.79 2.24 -18.11
CA GLN A 73 7.59 3.08 -18.04
C GLN A 73 6.54 2.46 -17.15
N LEU A 74 6.26 1.16 -17.33
CA LEU A 74 5.33 0.48 -16.44
C LEU A 74 5.77 0.53 -14.98
N ARG A 75 7.05 0.25 -14.66
CA ARG A 75 7.56 0.35 -13.28
C ARG A 75 7.31 1.72 -12.65
N GLN A 76 7.56 2.80 -13.39
CA GLN A 76 7.39 4.16 -12.89
C GLN A 76 5.91 4.56 -12.81
N ALA A 77 5.09 4.14 -13.77
CA ALA A 77 3.68 4.41 -13.78
C ALA A 77 2.93 3.71 -12.64
N VAL A 78 3.37 2.53 -12.20
CA VAL A 78 2.81 1.85 -11.01
C VAL A 78 3.08 2.66 -9.75
N VAL A 79 4.29 3.25 -9.64
CA VAL A 79 4.60 4.19 -8.56
C VAL A 79 3.71 5.43 -8.65
N LEU A 80 3.50 5.97 -9.85
CA LEU A 80 2.63 7.12 -10.08
C LEU A 80 1.16 6.81 -9.72
N ALA A 81 0.67 5.62 -10.08
CA ALA A 81 -0.67 5.12 -9.77
C ALA A 81 -0.89 4.90 -8.27
N ALA A 82 0.18 4.68 -7.50
CA ALA A 82 0.10 4.71 -6.04
C ALA A 82 0.17 6.15 -5.50
N ALA A 83 1.01 7.01 -6.07
CA ALA A 83 1.29 8.35 -5.54
C ALA A 83 0.20 9.40 -5.81
N LEU A 84 -0.35 9.48 -7.04
CA LEU A 84 -1.35 10.48 -7.39
C LEU A 84 -2.67 10.36 -6.61
N PRO A 85 -3.18 9.15 -6.28
CA PRO A 85 -4.30 9.01 -5.36
C PRO A 85 -4.06 9.67 -4.01
N ALA A 86 -2.85 9.52 -3.43
CA ALA A 86 -2.50 10.16 -2.17
C ALA A 86 -2.50 11.69 -2.31
N ALA A 87 -1.96 12.23 -3.40
CA ALA A 87 -1.97 13.66 -3.69
C ALA A 87 -3.41 14.20 -3.85
N ALA A 88 -4.26 13.50 -4.60
CA ALA A 88 -5.65 13.90 -4.81
C ALA A 88 -6.45 13.94 -3.49
N VAL A 89 -6.25 12.96 -2.61
CA VAL A 89 -6.84 12.95 -1.27
C VAL A 89 -6.24 14.04 -0.40
N ALA A 90 -4.92 14.27 -0.45
CA ALA A 90 -4.27 15.34 0.30
C ALA A 90 -4.84 16.73 -0.03
N LEU A 91 -5.16 16.97 -1.30
CA LEU A 91 -5.73 18.24 -1.77
C LEU A 91 -7.21 18.40 -1.40
N ASN A 92 -8.01 17.35 -1.53
CA ASN A 92 -9.47 17.49 -1.53
C ASN A 92 -10.19 16.86 -0.32
N GLY A 93 -9.52 15.93 0.40
CA GLY A 93 -10.18 15.06 1.38
C GLY A 93 -9.44 14.88 2.70
N PHE A 94 -8.18 15.31 2.78
CA PHE A 94 -7.38 15.21 3.99
C PHE A 94 -7.87 16.17 5.06
N ALA A 95 -7.98 15.66 6.29
CA ALA A 95 -8.49 16.41 7.43
C ALA A 95 -9.91 17.00 7.23
N ALA A 96 -10.70 16.49 6.28
CA ALA A 96 -12.03 17.01 5.98
C ALA A 96 -12.97 17.05 7.20
N ALA A 97 -12.79 16.15 8.18
CA ALA A 97 -13.58 16.18 9.42
C ALA A 97 -13.24 17.36 10.34
N LYS A 98 -12.05 17.97 10.23
CA LYS A 98 -11.68 19.15 11.04
C LYS A 98 -12.51 20.39 10.69
N ASN A 99 -13.10 20.43 9.49
CA ASN A 99 -13.96 21.52 9.04
C ASN A 99 -15.40 21.40 9.55
N ILE A 100 -15.73 20.34 10.30
CA ILE A 100 -17.06 20.08 10.85
C ILE A 100 -17.04 20.51 12.33
N PRO A 101 -17.97 21.36 12.78
CA PRO A 101 -18.17 21.60 14.21
C PRO A 101 -18.49 20.28 14.93
N LYS A 102 -17.93 20.05 16.12
CA LYS A 102 -18.01 18.75 16.82
C LYS A 102 -19.46 18.30 17.07
N GLU A 103 -20.35 19.25 17.32
CA GLU A 103 -21.79 19.08 17.51
C GLU A 103 -22.50 18.53 16.27
N HIS A 104 -21.90 18.63 15.08
CA HIS A 104 -22.40 18.11 13.82
C HIS A 104 -21.62 16.89 13.30
N GLU A 105 -20.60 16.43 14.04
CA GLU A 105 -19.82 15.24 13.68
C GLU A 105 -20.61 13.96 13.93
N THR A 106 -21.45 13.57 12.97
CA THR A 106 -22.16 12.29 13.00
C THR A 106 -21.34 11.17 12.37
N LYS A 107 -21.60 9.92 12.82
CA LYS A 107 -20.99 8.72 12.24
C LYS A 107 -21.25 8.62 10.73
N ASP A 108 -22.44 9.01 10.29
CA ASP A 108 -22.83 8.95 8.88
C ASP A 108 -22.10 9.98 8.02
N LEU A 109 -21.92 11.20 8.56
CA LEU A 109 -21.14 12.24 7.90
C LEU A 109 -19.66 11.82 7.79
N LEU A 110 -19.07 11.28 8.86
CA LEU A 110 -17.70 10.75 8.81
C LEU A 110 -17.57 9.62 7.78
N ASN A 111 -18.55 8.72 7.71
CA ASN A 111 -18.58 7.67 6.70
C ASN A 111 -18.75 8.22 5.27
N LYS A 112 -19.45 9.33 5.08
CA LYS A 112 -19.55 10.03 3.79
C LYS A 112 -18.19 10.55 3.33
N TYR A 113 -17.44 11.24 4.19
CA TYR A 113 -16.08 11.69 3.87
C TYR A 113 -15.13 10.53 3.59
N LYS A 114 -15.23 9.44 4.38
CA LYS A 114 -14.43 8.24 4.12
C LYS A 114 -14.69 7.66 2.73
N ARG A 115 -15.97 7.50 2.35
CA ARG A 115 -16.35 7.04 1.01
C ARG A 115 -15.91 7.99 -0.09
N ALA A 116 -15.94 9.30 0.15
CA ALA A 116 -15.47 10.29 -0.82
C ALA A 116 -13.96 10.13 -1.05
N ASN A 117 -13.16 10.03 0.01
CA ASN A 117 -11.72 9.79 -0.10
C ASN A 117 -11.42 8.46 -0.82
N ASP A 118 -12.07 7.36 -0.43
CA ASP A 118 -11.91 6.05 -1.06
C ASP A 118 -12.23 6.12 -2.58
N ARG A 119 -13.33 6.80 -2.96
CA ARG A 119 -13.72 7.02 -4.37
C ARG A 119 -12.69 7.82 -5.15
N THR A 120 -12.27 8.96 -4.62
CA THR A 120 -11.27 9.82 -5.28
C THR A 120 -9.97 9.06 -5.49
N ALA A 121 -9.49 8.35 -4.47
CA ALA A 121 -8.26 7.57 -4.58
C ALA A 121 -8.40 6.42 -5.59
N GLY A 122 -9.51 5.67 -5.55
CA GLY A 122 -9.76 4.58 -6.49
C GLY A 122 -9.91 5.04 -7.93
N GLN A 123 -10.60 6.16 -8.15
CA GLN A 123 -10.75 6.77 -9.48
C GLN A 123 -9.39 7.19 -10.05
N VAL A 124 -8.61 7.96 -9.29
CA VAL A 124 -7.29 8.42 -9.76
C VAL A 124 -6.35 7.24 -10.02
N MET A 125 -6.36 6.22 -9.16
CA MET A 125 -5.54 5.02 -9.36
C MET A 125 -5.91 4.30 -10.66
N ALA A 126 -7.21 4.12 -10.91
CA ALA A 126 -7.73 3.48 -12.11
C ALA A 126 -7.43 4.28 -13.39
N GLU A 127 -7.62 5.60 -13.35
CA GLU A 127 -7.34 6.50 -14.46
C GLU A 127 -5.85 6.45 -14.84
N VAL A 128 -4.94 6.57 -13.86
CA VAL A 128 -3.49 6.50 -14.11
C VAL A 128 -3.09 5.15 -14.72
N LEU A 129 -3.63 4.04 -14.19
CA LEU A 129 -3.37 2.70 -14.72
C LEU A 129 -3.89 2.55 -16.15
N GLN A 130 -5.12 2.98 -16.43
CA GLN A 130 -5.71 2.87 -17.77
C GLN A 130 -4.95 3.74 -18.77
N ILE A 131 -4.74 5.02 -18.46
CA ILE A 131 -4.03 5.96 -19.35
C ILE A 131 -2.64 5.40 -19.66
N THR A 132 -1.90 4.93 -18.65
CA THR A 132 -0.58 4.35 -18.89
C THR A 132 -0.66 3.13 -19.80
N THR A 133 -1.50 2.15 -19.45
CA THR A 133 -1.51 0.85 -20.14
C THR A 133 -2.09 0.92 -21.56
N GLU A 134 -2.95 1.91 -21.84
CA GLU A 134 -3.44 2.22 -23.19
C GLU A 134 -2.33 2.74 -24.11
N HIS A 135 -1.36 3.49 -23.56
CA HIS A 135 -0.31 4.17 -24.34
C HIS A 135 1.04 3.45 -24.37
N LEU A 136 1.15 2.24 -23.80
CA LEU A 136 2.37 1.45 -23.90
C LEU A 136 2.68 1.08 -25.37
N GLU A 137 3.96 1.13 -25.72
CA GLU A 137 4.43 0.78 -27.06
C GLU A 137 4.19 -0.70 -27.39
N THR A 138 4.13 -1.02 -28.68
CA THR A 138 4.03 -2.42 -29.14
C THR A 138 5.23 -3.23 -28.64
N GLY A 139 4.95 -4.40 -28.05
CA GLY A 139 5.96 -5.25 -27.41
C GLY A 139 6.16 -4.98 -25.91
N GLU A 140 5.62 -3.87 -25.38
CA GLU A 140 5.53 -3.60 -23.94
C GLU A 140 4.10 -3.68 -23.39
N GLU A 141 3.14 -4.02 -24.26
CA GLU A 141 1.71 -4.03 -23.95
C GLU A 141 1.39 -5.00 -22.80
N VAL A 142 0.49 -4.58 -21.92
CA VAL A 142 0.07 -5.37 -20.76
C VAL A 142 -1.45 -5.40 -20.61
N ILE A 143 -1.94 -6.40 -19.88
CA ILE A 143 -3.25 -6.38 -19.23
C ILE A 143 -3.03 -6.55 -17.73
N ILE A 144 -3.60 -5.65 -16.93
CA ILE A 144 -3.58 -5.72 -15.48
C ILE A 144 -5.01 -6.01 -15.01
N GLU A 145 -5.23 -7.19 -14.43
CA GLU A 145 -6.50 -7.52 -13.77
C GLU A 145 -6.45 -7.13 -12.29
N SER A 146 -7.46 -6.41 -11.82
CA SER A 146 -7.74 -6.27 -10.39
C SER A 146 -8.19 -7.61 -9.80
N ALA A 147 -7.26 -8.35 -9.22
CA ALA A 147 -7.52 -9.73 -8.76
C ALA A 147 -7.81 -9.81 -7.26
N ILE A 148 -7.34 -8.83 -6.49
CA ILE A 148 -7.41 -8.84 -5.03
C ILE A 148 -7.64 -7.40 -4.54
N THR A 149 -8.57 -7.22 -3.60
CA THR A 149 -8.56 -6.06 -2.71
C THR A 149 -8.44 -6.61 -1.29
N GLU A 150 -7.44 -6.17 -0.51
CA GLU A 150 -7.48 -6.48 0.92
C GLU A 150 -8.72 -5.76 1.49
N GLY A 151 -9.60 -6.51 2.14
CA GLY A 151 -10.79 -5.94 2.77
C GLY A 151 -11.89 -5.55 1.79
N VAL A 152 -12.47 -6.53 1.09
CA VAL A 152 -13.86 -6.45 0.57
C VAL A 152 -14.83 -6.35 1.75
N ARG A 153 -14.69 -5.31 2.58
CA ARG A 153 -15.64 -5.00 3.64
C ARG A 153 -16.90 -4.51 2.97
N VAL A 154 -17.97 -5.26 3.12
CA VAL A 154 -19.32 -4.69 3.05
C VAL A 154 -19.45 -3.75 4.26
N LYS A 155 -19.03 -2.48 4.10
CA LYS A 155 -19.34 -1.44 5.09
C LYS A 155 -20.88 -1.33 5.14
N PRO A 156 -21.52 -1.34 6.31
CA PRO A 156 -22.98 -1.43 6.41
C PRO A 156 -23.65 -0.29 5.64
N GLY A 157 -24.53 -0.67 4.70
CA GLY A 157 -25.29 0.23 3.83
C GLY A 157 -24.73 0.39 2.42
N VAL A 158 -25.33 -0.37 1.50
CA VAL A 158 -25.40 -0.19 0.02
C VAL A 158 -24.33 -0.90 -0.83
N GLU A 159 -24.87 -1.68 -1.77
CA GLU A 159 -24.36 -2.42 -2.94
C GLU A 159 -23.51 -3.72 -2.76
N PRO A 160 -23.86 -4.81 -3.50
CA PRO A 160 -22.98 -5.97 -3.68
C PRO A 160 -21.76 -5.53 -4.50
N GLY A 161 -20.67 -5.25 -3.79
CA GLY A 161 -19.46 -4.64 -4.33
C GLY A 161 -18.78 -3.86 -3.21
N GLY A 162 -18.10 -4.60 -2.33
CA GLY A 162 -17.51 -4.04 -1.11
C GLY A 162 -16.52 -2.91 -1.44
N ASN A 163 -16.68 -1.78 -0.73
CA ASN A 163 -15.89 -0.54 -0.85
C ASN A 163 -15.94 0.07 -2.28
N PRO A 164 -16.12 1.40 -2.46
CA PRO A 164 -15.99 2.01 -3.77
C PRO A 164 -14.51 2.10 -4.16
N THR A 165 -13.93 0.93 -4.42
CA THR A 165 -12.56 0.69 -4.86
C THR A 165 -12.61 0.02 -6.21
N ILE A 166 -11.46 -0.04 -6.89
CA ILE A 166 -11.32 -0.73 -8.17
C ILE A 166 -11.92 -2.14 -8.05
N ALA A 167 -12.95 -2.42 -8.84
CA ALA A 167 -13.70 -3.66 -8.72
C ALA A 167 -12.81 -4.86 -9.06
N VAL A 168 -13.05 -5.99 -8.41
CA VAL A 168 -12.39 -7.25 -8.77
C VAL A 168 -12.86 -7.64 -10.19
N GLY A 169 -11.91 -8.01 -11.04
CA GLY A 169 -12.12 -8.29 -12.45
C GLY A 169 -12.05 -7.06 -13.36
N THR A 170 -11.85 -5.84 -12.83
CA THR A 170 -11.52 -4.69 -13.67
C THR A 170 -10.21 -4.96 -14.41
N LEU A 171 -10.19 -4.68 -15.71
CA LEU A 171 -9.03 -4.84 -16.58
C LEU A 171 -8.50 -3.47 -16.99
N PHE A 172 -7.18 -3.31 -16.88
CA PHE A 172 -6.45 -2.16 -17.43
C PHE A 172 -5.55 -2.62 -18.55
N GLY A 173 -5.62 -1.96 -19.69
CA GLY A 173 -4.88 -2.32 -20.89
C GLY A 173 -5.57 -1.81 -22.13
N LYS A 174 -4.88 -1.92 -23.27
CA LYS A 174 -5.46 -1.59 -24.57
C LYS A 174 -6.77 -2.34 -24.79
N GLU A 175 -7.77 -1.64 -25.32
CA GLU A 175 -9.12 -2.21 -25.48
C GLU A 175 -9.12 -3.52 -26.29
N LYS A 176 -8.32 -3.58 -27.37
CA LYS A 176 -8.15 -4.78 -28.20
C LYS A 176 -7.70 -6.01 -27.40
N HIS A 177 -6.88 -5.81 -26.37
CA HIS A 177 -6.32 -6.86 -25.53
C HIS A 177 -7.29 -7.27 -24.43
N ALA A 178 -7.91 -6.30 -23.77
CA ALA A 178 -8.92 -6.55 -22.75
C ALA A 178 -10.12 -7.36 -23.29
N ARG A 179 -10.55 -7.12 -24.54
CA ARG A 179 -11.61 -7.90 -25.20
C ARG A 179 -11.27 -9.38 -25.42
N LEU A 180 -9.98 -9.72 -25.47
CA LEU A 180 -9.49 -11.10 -25.63
C LEU A 180 -9.18 -11.77 -24.29
N TYR A 181 -9.32 -11.05 -23.17
CA TYR A 181 -9.07 -11.59 -21.85
C TYR A 181 -9.92 -12.85 -21.59
N GLY A 182 -9.28 -13.92 -21.12
CA GLY A 182 -9.91 -15.23 -20.92
C GLY A 182 -10.18 -16.06 -22.19
N ARG A 183 -10.00 -15.50 -23.40
CA ARG A 183 -10.13 -16.22 -24.69
C ARG A 183 -8.79 -16.58 -25.32
N GLY A 184 -7.71 -16.00 -24.80
CA GLY A 184 -6.35 -16.14 -25.33
C GLY A 184 -5.85 -14.79 -25.82
N VAL A 185 -4.96 -14.20 -25.04
CA VAL A 185 -4.21 -12.99 -25.43
C VAL A 185 -2.87 -13.47 -25.99
N GLY A 186 -2.35 -12.80 -27.03
CA GLY A 186 -1.09 -13.18 -27.65
C GLY A 186 0.09 -13.16 -26.65
N PRO A 187 1.13 -13.99 -26.84
CA PRO A 187 2.27 -14.10 -25.93
C PRO A 187 3.10 -12.81 -25.81
N GLU A 188 2.92 -11.87 -26.72
CA GLU A 188 3.50 -10.53 -26.70
C GLU A 188 2.90 -9.61 -25.64
N VAL A 189 1.70 -9.92 -25.12
CA VAL A 189 1.03 -9.12 -24.10
C VAL A 189 1.30 -9.72 -22.72
N THR A 190 1.87 -8.91 -21.83
CA THR A 190 2.15 -9.37 -20.47
C THR A 190 0.88 -9.32 -19.63
N MET A 191 0.49 -10.46 -19.07
CA MET A 191 -0.65 -10.56 -18.16
C MET A 191 -0.19 -10.37 -16.71
N LEU A 192 -0.81 -9.42 -16.02
CA LEU A 192 -0.50 -9.03 -14.65
C LEU A 192 -1.76 -9.08 -13.79
N SER A 193 -1.57 -9.31 -12.51
CA SER A 193 -2.61 -9.18 -11.49
C SER A 193 -2.21 -8.08 -10.52
N MET A 194 -3.17 -7.22 -10.16
CA MET A 194 -2.99 -6.19 -9.15
C MET A 194 -3.86 -6.45 -7.94
N GLY A 195 -3.47 -5.82 -6.84
CA GLY A 195 -4.41 -5.47 -5.80
C GLY A 195 -4.07 -4.16 -5.14
N SER A 196 -5.08 -3.56 -4.52
CA SER A 196 -4.96 -2.23 -3.95
C SER A 196 -5.65 -2.12 -2.61
N ASP A 197 -5.06 -1.29 -1.75
CA ASP A 197 -5.78 -0.58 -0.71
C ASP A 197 -5.67 0.90 -1.07
N VAL A 198 -6.71 1.41 -1.74
CA VAL A 198 -6.68 2.77 -2.30
C VAL A 198 -6.45 3.80 -1.21
N ILE A 199 -6.85 3.52 0.04
CA ILE A 199 -6.45 4.25 1.24
C ILE A 199 -6.45 3.29 2.45
N ASP A 200 -5.27 2.83 2.86
CA ASP A 200 -5.12 2.27 4.20
C ASP A 200 -5.25 3.39 5.23
N GLY A 201 -6.18 3.21 6.16
CA GLY A 201 -6.47 4.19 7.19
C GLY A 201 -7.36 5.34 6.73
N THR A 202 -8.45 5.08 5.99
CA THR A 202 -9.41 6.13 5.58
C THR A 202 -9.91 7.01 6.74
N THR A 203 -10.12 6.45 7.93
CA THR A 203 -10.51 7.25 9.11
C THR A 203 -9.40 8.24 9.50
N LYS A 204 -8.13 7.83 9.40
CA LYS A 204 -6.97 8.68 9.72
C LYS A 204 -6.85 9.80 8.69
N SER A 205 -7.03 9.50 7.40
CA SER A 205 -6.96 10.51 6.33
C SER A 205 -8.03 11.60 6.52
N VAL A 206 -9.27 11.22 6.78
CA VAL A 206 -10.38 12.16 7.02
C VAL A 206 -10.19 12.98 8.31
N LYS A 207 -9.60 12.41 9.36
CA LYS A 207 -9.31 13.11 10.62
C LYS A 207 -8.02 13.93 10.59
N GLY A 208 -7.20 13.78 9.55
CA GLY A 208 -5.90 14.44 9.46
C GLY A 208 -4.89 13.90 10.48
N LEU A 209 -4.91 12.58 10.72
CA LEU A 209 -3.97 11.86 11.59
C LEU A 209 -2.87 11.22 10.75
N HIS A 210 -1.75 10.88 11.40
CA HIS A 210 -0.63 10.20 10.77
C HIS A 210 -0.98 8.76 10.35
N SER A 211 -0.12 8.20 9.49
CA SER A 211 -0.13 6.78 9.11
C SER A 211 -1.38 6.33 8.34
N SER A 212 -1.80 7.14 7.37
CA SER A 212 -2.60 6.71 6.22
C SER A 212 -1.75 6.74 4.96
N LEU A 213 -1.96 5.77 4.07
CA LEU A 213 -1.24 5.67 2.80
C LEU A 213 -2.13 5.09 1.72
N THR A 214 -1.66 5.15 0.48
CA THR A 214 -2.25 4.46 -0.66
C THR A 214 -1.32 3.29 -1.01
N ALA A 215 -1.89 2.12 -1.28
CA ALA A 215 -1.13 0.92 -1.58
C ALA A 215 -1.61 0.28 -2.88
N LEU A 216 -0.65 -0.05 -3.73
CA LEU A 216 -0.85 -0.81 -4.96
C LEU A 216 0.25 -1.87 -5.02
N PHE A 217 -0.13 -3.12 -5.24
CA PHE A 217 0.80 -4.17 -5.60
C PHE A 217 0.43 -4.74 -6.97
N ILE A 218 1.44 -5.18 -7.70
CA ILE A 218 1.27 -5.85 -8.98
C ILE A 218 2.22 -7.05 -9.03
N THR A 219 1.72 -8.13 -9.57
CA THR A 219 2.40 -9.42 -9.72
C THR A 219 2.07 -10.02 -11.09
N GLU A 220 2.80 -11.06 -11.49
CA GLU A 220 2.43 -11.88 -12.64
C GLU A 220 1.00 -12.43 -12.49
N SER A 221 0.28 -12.53 -13.61
CA SER A 221 -1.08 -13.08 -13.60
C SER A 221 -1.14 -14.51 -13.08
N GLY A 222 -2.31 -14.92 -12.61
CA GLY A 222 -2.52 -16.29 -12.13
C GLY A 222 -2.03 -16.53 -10.70
N VAL A 223 -1.36 -15.56 -10.07
CA VAL A 223 -1.10 -15.55 -8.63
C VAL A 223 -2.41 -15.25 -7.89
N LYS A 224 -3.18 -16.31 -7.61
CA LYS A 224 -4.46 -16.22 -6.90
C LYS A 224 -4.25 -16.44 -5.40
N ARG A 225 -4.14 -15.35 -4.65
CA ARG A 225 -4.37 -15.39 -3.19
C ARG A 225 -5.65 -14.63 -2.87
N HIS A 226 -6.79 -15.28 -3.10
CA HIS A 226 -8.07 -14.75 -2.64
C HIS A 226 -8.25 -15.12 -1.18
N LEU A 227 -7.88 -14.21 -0.27
CA LEU A 227 -8.28 -14.33 1.13
C LEU A 227 -9.70 -13.78 1.26
N PRO A 228 -10.66 -14.55 1.84
CA PRO A 228 -11.95 -13.98 2.20
C PRO A 228 -11.78 -12.87 3.24
N ASP A 229 -12.78 -12.02 3.43
CA ASP A 229 -12.76 -10.98 4.47
C ASP A 229 -12.88 -11.62 5.86
N ILE A 230 -11.76 -12.11 6.37
CA ILE A 230 -11.60 -12.76 7.67
C ILE A 230 -10.48 -12.08 8.46
N TYR A 231 -10.57 -12.17 9.79
CA TYR A 231 -9.42 -11.84 10.62
C TYR A 231 -8.34 -12.90 10.44
N VAL A 232 -7.11 -12.44 10.26
CA VAL A 232 -5.91 -13.27 10.13
C VAL A 232 -4.92 -12.80 11.20
N GLU A 233 -4.48 -13.74 12.04
CA GLU A 233 -3.37 -13.51 12.96
C GLU A 233 -2.06 -13.55 12.15
N ARG A 234 -1.21 -12.53 12.33
CA ARG A 234 -0.01 -12.32 11.50
C ARG A 234 1.20 -12.12 12.41
N TRP A 235 2.23 -12.93 12.20
CA TRP A 235 3.58 -12.71 12.72
C TRP A 235 4.46 -12.29 11.55
N MET A 236 5.08 -11.13 11.66
CA MET A 236 5.88 -10.54 10.58
C MET A 236 7.15 -9.94 11.17
N ALA A 237 8.26 -10.22 10.49
CA ALA A 237 9.57 -9.67 10.79
C ALA A 237 10.29 -9.36 9.47
N GLY A 238 11.26 -8.46 9.54
CA GLY A 238 12.20 -8.22 8.45
C GLY A 238 13.25 -9.33 8.28
N ALA A 239 13.53 -10.11 9.32
CA ALA A 239 14.34 -11.32 9.24
C ALA A 239 13.47 -12.56 8.98
N TYR A 240 13.98 -13.51 8.20
CA TYR A 240 13.33 -14.81 8.03
C TYR A 240 13.46 -15.62 9.31
N PHE A 241 12.34 -16.17 9.80
CA PHE A 241 12.30 -17.05 10.96
C PHE A 241 11.60 -18.38 10.60
N PRO A 242 11.95 -19.49 11.28
CA PRO A 242 11.26 -20.77 11.13
C PRO A 242 9.74 -20.66 11.32
N GLU A 243 8.97 -21.32 10.45
CA GLU A 243 7.51 -21.38 10.62
C GLU A 243 7.14 -22.12 11.91
N PHE A 244 6.16 -21.59 12.62
CA PHE A 244 5.54 -22.23 13.78
C PHE A 244 4.01 -22.20 13.63
N ASN A 245 3.34 -23.13 14.31
CA ASN A 245 1.89 -23.12 14.41
C ASN A 245 1.51 -22.46 15.74
N PRO A 246 0.87 -21.27 15.73
CA PRO A 246 0.48 -20.56 16.95
C PRO A 246 -0.41 -21.35 17.91
N ARG A 247 -1.02 -22.45 17.45
CA ARG A 247 -1.83 -23.35 18.30
C ARG A 247 -0.99 -24.34 19.11
N HIS A 248 0.28 -24.52 18.75
CA HIS A 248 1.18 -25.49 19.36
C HIS A 248 2.33 -24.80 20.10
N THR A 249 2.30 -23.48 20.18
CA THR A 249 3.32 -22.62 20.80
C THR A 249 2.67 -21.64 21.77
N ASP A 250 3.49 -20.97 22.57
CA ASP A 250 3.08 -19.77 23.29
C ASP A 250 3.82 -18.51 22.82
N ILE A 251 3.35 -17.34 23.26
CA ILE A 251 3.89 -16.05 22.80
C ILE A 251 5.39 -15.87 23.13
N ARG A 252 5.89 -16.59 24.16
CA ARG A 252 7.30 -16.55 24.51
C ARG A 252 8.09 -17.30 23.47
N GLU A 253 7.72 -18.54 23.16
CA GLU A 253 8.38 -19.35 22.13
C GLU A 253 8.35 -18.63 20.76
N GLU A 254 7.22 -18.01 20.41
CA GLU A 254 7.08 -17.21 19.19
C GLU A 254 8.05 -16.01 19.17
N ALA A 255 8.20 -15.32 20.31
CA ALA A 255 9.15 -14.22 20.45
C ALA A 255 10.61 -14.69 20.43
N GLU A 256 10.93 -15.86 21.00
CA GLU A 256 12.27 -16.49 20.94
C GLU A 256 12.64 -16.77 19.48
N VAL A 257 11.76 -17.42 18.72
CA VAL A 257 11.96 -17.73 17.30
C VAL A 257 12.24 -16.47 16.48
N ILE A 258 11.48 -15.39 16.71
CA ILE A 258 11.68 -14.12 15.99
C ILE A 258 12.96 -13.42 16.46
N ALA A 259 13.26 -13.40 17.75
CA ALA A 259 14.47 -12.76 18.28
C ALA A 259 15.75 -13.45 17.79
N GLU A 260 15.77 -14.78 17.77
CA GLU A 260 16.88 -15.58 17.25
C GLU A 260 17.16 -15.30 15.77
N ALA A 261 16.11 -15.09 14.96
CA ALA A 261 16.25 -14.72 13.55
C ALA A 261 16.99 -13.37 13.35
N TYR A 262 16.94 -12.48 14.36
CA TYR A 262 17.70 -11.24 14.38
C TYR A 262 19.06 -11.36 15.12
N GLY A 263 19.44 -12.54 15.59
CA GLY A 263 20.62 -12.75 16.43
C GLY A 263 20.51 -12.09 17.81
N MET A 264 19.28 -11.83 18.27
CA MET A 264 19.00 -11.19 19.55
C MET A 264 18.74 -12.26 20.63
N LYS A 265 19.49 -12.20 21.73
CA LYS A 265 19.27 -13.05 22.92
C LYS A 265 18.49 -12.34 24.03
N ASP A 266 18.34 -11.03 23.91
CA ASP A 266 17.78 -10.14 24.92
C ASP A 266 16.52 -9.50 24.35
N PHE A 267 15.37 -9.87 24.91
CA PHE A 267 14.05 -9.39 24.49
C PHE A 267 13.87 -7.89 24.62
N SER A 268 14.64 -7.21 25.49
CA SER A 268 14.59 -5.74 25.61
C SER A 268 15.04 -5.00 24.36
N LYS A 269 15.67 -5.71 23.41
CA LYS A 269 16.06 -5.19 22.10
C LYS A 269 15.01 -5.44 21.02
N LEU A 270 14.01 -6.28 21.31
CA LEU A 270 12.89 -6.55 20.42
C LEU A 270 11.79 -5.52 20.66
N THR A 271 11.15 -5.08 19.59
CA THR A 271 9.96 -4.23 19.66
C THR A 271 8.87 -4.86 18.82
N ALA A 272 7.66 -4.96 19.37
CA ALA A 272 6.52 -5.57 18.72
C ALA A 272 5.46 -4.51 18.39
N PHE A 273 4.94 -4.55 17.17
CA PHE A 273 3.92 -3.61 16.71
C PHE A 273 2.54 -4.27 16.68
N PHE A 274 1.55 -3.60 17.29
CA PHE A 274 0.18 -4.08 17.34
C PHE A 274 -0.83 -3.00 16.97
N LEU A 275 -1.98 -3.43 16.44
CA LEU A 275 -3.17 -2.58 16.42
C LEU A 275 -3.71 -2.46 17.85
N ASP A 276 -3.98 -1.24 18.31
CA ASP A 276 -4.52 -1.01 19.65
C ASP A 276 -6.01 -1.44 19.74
N ARG A 277 -6.25 -2.68 20.13
CA ARG A 277 -7.58 -3.30 20.25
C ARG A 277 -7.62 -4.23 21.46
N PRO A 278 -8.77 -4.36 22.17
CA PRO A 278 -8.88 -5.19 23.37
C PRO A 278 -8.39 -6.64 23.20
N ARG A 279 -8.65 -7.24 22.03
CA ARG A 279 -8.21 -8.61 21.69
C ARG A 279 -6.68 -8.80 21.63
N HIS A 280 -5.90 -7.73 21.52
CA HIS A 280 -4.43 -7.80 21.47
C HIS A 280 -3.78 -7.52 22.82
N HIS A 281 -4.52 -7.00 23.82
CA HIS A 281 -3.95 -6.68 25.13
C HIS A 281 -3.31 -7.89 25.81
N PRO A 282 -3.90 -9.10 25.81
CA PRO A 282 -3.27 -10.25 26.45
C PRO A 282 -1.89 -10.60 25.88
N ALA A 283 -1.71 -10.49 24.56
CA ALA A 283 -0.42 -10.73 23.92
C ALA A 283 0.59 -9.61 24.22
N MET A 284 0.14 -8.34 24.18
CA MET A 284 0.97 -7.19 24.58
C MET A 284 1.48 -7.33 26.02
N ASP A 285 0.60 -7.69 26.96
CA ASP A 285 0.95 -7.79 28.38
C ASP A 285 1.98 -8.92 28.62
N GLN A 286 1.85 -10.05 27.92
CA GLN A 286 2.80 -11.15 28.00
C GLN A 286 4.16 -10.76 27.40
N LEU A 287 4.19 -10.10 26.24
CA LEU A 287 5.43 -9.61 25.62
C LEU A 287 6.12 -8.56 26.49
N ASN A 288 5.36 -7.64 27.09
CA ASN A 288 5.89 -6.64 28.02
C ASN A 288 6.50 -7.29 29.27
N ALA A 289 5.89 -8.37 29.79
CA ALA A 289 6.44 -9.12 30.92
C ALA A 289 7.78 -9.81 30.57
N LEU A 290 8.00 -10.13 29.29
CA LEU A 290 9.28 -10.64 28.77
C LEU A 290 10.30 -9.51 28.51
N GLY A 291 9.89 -8.24 28.59
CA GLY A 291 10.73 -7.07 28.33
C GLY A 291 10.73 -6.59 26.89
N VAL A 292 9.91 -7.19 26.01
CA VAL A 292 9.69 -6.69 24.65
C VAL A 292 8.94 -5.36 24.73
N ALA A 293 9.36 -4.38 23.93
CA ALA A 293 8.76 -3.04 23.90
C ALA A 293 7.68 -2.86 22.82
#